data_AF-A0A0Q5V8W0-F1
#
_entry.id   AF-A0A0Q5V8W0-F1
#
_cell.length_a   1.000
_cell.length_b   1.000
_cell.length_c   1.000
_cell.angle_alpha   90.00
_cell.angle_beta   90.00
_cell.angle_gamma   90.00
#
_symmetry.space_group_name_H-M   'P 1'
#
loop_
_entity.id
_entity.type
_entity.pdbx_description
1 polymer ?
#
loop_
_entity_poly.entity_id
_entity_poly.type
_entity_poly.pdbx_seq_one_letter_code
_entity_poly.pdbx_strand_id
1 'polypeptide(L)'
;MGGCPFIGEHGGVMAEYVREITELHRSIRKLWESVAVGPPGLPTDAPLERVLDVVSKLRGLWWPEASNVTTGADRSAYVAKRVDEALTVAGEGDRTVILWREFLSLMRQELDPESLDIESFADDLITSAQELAKATANAWSGLGDVPNRERFFVDAQALLDTGRRIAEEEDLRRVAARVRVKETTLDAAVEAAQATLETQREAAGVSGSLGLATHFSELAKNESKRADLFLGAAIAVVVAFIVIVAFFVPHTDVAVTELISRAIIALPGFGLAAYLAREGGRHRHVAQWAKSLEVQLKTVDAFAAPMTTADVSEVRKAFASRAFGAVPAIPGRQSGSDSPAPVDLQAIIERLITELRVKG
;
A
#
# COMPACT_ATOMS: atom_id res chain seq x y z
N MET A 1 43.08 -82.40 32.38
CA MET A 1 42.31 -82.46 31.12
C MET A 1 40.84 -82.46 31.50
N GLY A 2 40.15 -81.33 31.34
CA GLY A 2 38.71 -81.21 31.58
C GLY A 2 38.16 -80.22 30.56
N GLY A 3 37.37 -80.71 29.61
CA GLY A 3 36.72 -79.90 28.59
C GLY A 3 35.36 -79.37 29.08
N CYS A 4 35.06 -78.12 28.76
CA CYS A 4 33.72 -77.55 28.92
C CYS A 4 32.97 -77.61 27.58
N PRO A 5 31.73 -78.13 27.54
CA PRO A 5 30.83 -78.04 26.41
C PRO A 5 29.79 -76.94 26.67
N PHE A 6 29.66 -75.91 25.82
CA PHE A 6 28.47 -75.05 25.79
C PHE A 6 28.45 -74.16 24.53
N ILE A 7 28.04 -74.72 23.39
CA ILE A 7 27.49 -73.96 22.25
C ILE A 7 26.42 -74.85 21.61
N GLY A 8 25.14 -74.54 21.80
CA GLY A 8 24.05 -75.35 21.25
C GLY A 8 22.65 -74.72 21.22
N GLU A 9 22.30 -73.83 22.16
CA GLU A 9 20.88 -73.40 22.30
C GLU A 9 20.53 -71.98 21.83
N HIS A 10 21.50 -71.08 21.60
CA HIS A 10 21.19 -69.68 21.27
C HIS A 10 20.95 -69.38 19.77
N GLY A 11 21.16 -70.35 18.88
CA GLY A 11 21.00 -70.16 17.43
C GLY A 11 19.54 -70.02 16.97
N GLY A 12 18.59 -70.65 17.67
CA GLY A 12 17.16 -70.63 17.30
C GLY A 12 16.50 -69.28 17.57
N VAL A 13 16.81 -68.64 18.70
CA VAL A 13 16.22 -67.36 19.11
C VAL A 13 16.65 -66.24 18.16
N MET A 14 17.91 -66.24 17.70
CA MET A 14 18.36 -65.22 16.74
C MET A 14 17.79 -65.39 15.34
N ALA A 15 17.57 -66.63 14.87
CA ALA A 15 16.93 -66.87 13.59
C ALA A 15 15.46 -66.41 13.58
N GLU A 16 14.77 -66.59 14.71
CA GLU A 16 13.40 -66.11 14.91
C GLU A 16 13.34 -64.58 14.98
N TYR A 17 14.28 -63.95 15.68
CA TYR A 17 14.40 -62.50 15.79
C TYR A 17 14.67 -61.82 14.44
N VAL A 18 15.61 -62.36 13.65
CA VAL A 18 15.92 -61.86 12.30
C VAL A 18 14.74 -62.04 11.35
N ARG A 19 14.00 -63.15 11.49
CA ARG A 19 12.78 -63.41 10.71
C ARG A 19 11.69 -62.37 11.01
N GLU A 20 11.45 -62.05 12.28
CA GLU A 20 10.47 -61.04 12.69
C GLU A 20 10.83 -59.63 12.23
N ILE A 21 12.10 -59.23 12.34
CA ILE A 21 12.58 -57.93 11.85
C ILE A 21 12.43 -57.84 10.32
N THR A 22 12.70 -58.92 9.60
CA THR A 22 12.57 -58.96 8.14
C THR A 22 11.10 -58.85 7.70
N GLU A 23 10.17 -59.50 8.42
CA GLU A 23 8.74 -59.35 8.17
C GLU A 23 8.21 -57.95 8.52
N LEU A 24 8.74 -57.35 9.59
CA LEU A 24 8.40 -55.99 9.98
C LEU A 24 8.86 -54.99 8.92
N HIS A 25 10.09 -55.11 8.44
CA HIS A 25 10.64 -54.26 7.40
C HIS A 25 9.84 -54.40 6.08
N ARG A 26 9.44 -55.63 5.72
CA ARG A 26 8.58 -55.89 4.56
C ARG A 26 7.18 -55.27 4.71
N SER A 27 6.64 -55.27 5.93
CA SER A 27 5.32 -54.70 6.22
C SER A 27 5.32 -53.17 6.20
N ILE A 28 6.36 -52.54 6.76
CA ILE A 28 6.58 -51.09 6.70
C ILE A 28 6.77 -50.63 5.25
N ARG A 29 7.55 -51.38 4.46
CA ARG A 29 7.75 -51.08 3.03
C ARG A 29 6.44 -51.14 2.24
N LYS A 30 5.61 -52.17 2.45
CA LYS A 30 4.29 -52.26 1.79
C LYS A 30 3.35 -51.14 2.21
N LEU A 31 3.35 -50.76 3.49
CA LEU A 31 2.59 -49.62 3.98
C LEU A 31 3.05 -48.33 3.31
N TRP A 32 4.35 -48.09 3.25
CA TRP A 32 4.94 -46.93 2.58
C TRP A 32 4.61 -46.88 1.09
N GLU A 33 4.71 -48.00 0.37
CA GLU A 33 4.36 -48.11 -1.04
C GLU A 33 2.85 -47.85 -1.28
N SER A 34 1.98 -48.25 -0.34
CA SER A 34 0.54 -47.94 -0.42
C SER A 34 0.18 -46.48 -0.09
N VAL A 35 1.00 -45.80 0.70
CA VAL A 35 0.85 -44.36 1.00
C VAL A 35 1.40 -43.51 -0.16
N ALA A 36 2.51 -43.94 -0.76
CA ALA A 36 3.15 -43.25 -1.88
C ALA A 36 2.35 -43.33 -3.20
N VAL A 37 1.42 -44.29 -3.34
CA VAL A 37 0.61 -44.50 -4.56
C VAL A 37 -0.90 -44.29 -4.31
N GLY A 38 -1.28 -43.53 -3.28
CA GLY A 38 -2.69 -43.29 -2.96
C GLY A 38 -3.47 -42.65 -4.13
N PRO A 39 -4.63 -43.20 -4.56
CA PRO A 39 -5.47 -42.54 -5.55
C PRO A 39 -6.03 -41.23 -4.99
N PRO A 40 -6.28 -40.22 -5.84
CA PRO A 40 -6.74 -38.91 -5.37
C PRO A 40 -8.11 -39.04 -4.72
N GLY A 41 -8.22 -38.72 -3.43
CA GLY A 41 -9.51 -38.53 -2.75
C GLY A 41 -9.75 -39.20 -1.39
N LEU A 42 -8.73 -39.76 -0.72
CA LEU A 42 -8.89 -40.25 0.66
C LEU A 42 -8.52 -39.17 1.69
N PRO A 43 -9.18 -39.13 2.88
CA PRO A 43 -8.86 -38.17 3.93
C PRO A 43 -7.41 -38.36 4.40
N THR A 44 -6.70 -37.25 4.58
CA THR A 44 -5.26 -37.13 4.91
C THR A 44 -4.83 -37.84 6.21
N ASP A 45 -5.79 -38.30 7.00
CA ASP A 45 -5.57 -38.68 8.40
C ASP A 45 -5.50 -40.22 8.56
N ALA A 46 -6.02 -40.97 7.58
CA ALA A 46 -6.09 -42.43 7.58
C ALA A 46 -4.73 -43.17 7.50
N PRO A 47 -3.68 -42.65 6.83
CA PRO A 47 -2.35 -43.27 6.85
C PRO A 47 -1.66 -43.14 8.21
N LEU A 48 -1.83 -41.97 8.86
CA LEU A 48 -1.18 -41.65 10.12
C LEU A 48 -1.73 -42.50 11.25
N GLU A 49 -3.05 -42.71 11.33
CA GLU A 49 -3.66 -43.58 12.34
C GLU A 49 -3.22 -45.04 12.21
N ARG A 50 -3.03 -45.57 11.00
CA ARG A 50 -2.55 -46.96 10.81
C ARG A 50 -1.07 -47.11 11.18
N VAL A 51 -0.25 -46.10 10.89
CA VAL A 51 1.15 -46.07 11.33
C VAL A 51 1.21 -45.96 12.86
N LEU A 52 0.35 -45.16 13.48
CA LEU A 52 0.25 -45.03 14.93
C LEU A 52 -0.27 -46.30 15.61
N ASP A 53 -1.21 -47.04 15.00
CA ASP A 53 -1.72 -48.33 15.51
C ASP A 53 -0.64 -49.45 15.44
N VAL A 54 0.11 -49.53 14.34
CA VAL A 54 1.24 -50.48 14.22
C VAL A 54 2.33 -50.16 15.25
N VAL A 55 2.66 -48.88 15.42
CA VAL A 55 3.60 -48.42 16.46
C VAL A 55 3.09 -48.72 17.87
N SER A 56 1.79 -48.51 18.13
CA SER A 56 1.14 -48.78 19.42
C SER A 56 1.20 -50.27 19.79
N LYS A 57 0.92 -51.15 18.82
CA LYS A 57 1.04 -52.61 18.99
C LYS A 57 2.48 -53.04 19.23
N LEU A 58 3.46 -52.41 18.56
CA LEU A 58 4.88 -52.64 18.81
C LEU A 58 5.32 -52.17 20.21
N ARG A 59 4.78 -51.04 20.68
CA ARG A 59 5.04 -50.51 22.03
C ARG A 59 4.53 -51.45 23.13
N GLY A 60 3.33 -52.02 22.95
CA GLY A 60 2.74 -52.96 23.91
C GLY A 60 3.44 -54.32 23.99
N LEU A 61 4.13 -54.72 22.93
CA LEU A 61 4.74 -56.05 22.80
C LEU A 61 6.20 -56.08 23.30
N TRP A 62 6.83 -54.90 23.48
CA TRP A 62 8.26 -54.77 23.78
C TRP A 62 8.60 -53.91 24.99
N TRP A 63 7.66 -53.13 25.56
CA TRP A 63 7.98 -52.24 26.68
C TRP A 63 6.81 -51.96 27.64
N PRO A 64 6.48 -52.89 28.57
CA PRO A 64 5.34 -52.74 29.47
C PRO A 64 5.49 -51.63 30.55
N GLU A 65 6.72 -51.21 30.88
CA GLU A 65 7.00 -50.42 32.11
C GLU A 65 7.36 -48.93 31.89
N ALA A 66 7.46 -48.43 30.65
CA ALA A 66 7.89 -47.04 30.39
C ALA A 66 6.83 -45.95 30.63
N SER A 67 5.62 -46.29 31.07
CA SER A 67 4.55 -45.30 31.28
C SER A 67 4.73 -44.42 32.53
N ASN A 68 5.71 -44.71 33.41
CA ASN A 68 5.77 -44.12 34.75
C ASN A 68 6.88 -43.07 34.97
N VAL A 69 7.60 -42.62 33.92
CA VAL A 69 8.68 -41.61 34.06
C VAL A 69 8.21 -40.23 33.57
N THR A 70 8.02 -39.30 34.50
CA THR A 70 7.22 -38.07 34.29
C THR A 70 8.03 -36.78 34.07
N THR A 71 9.36 -36.78 34.18
CA THR A 71 10.18 -35.56 33.97
C THR A 71 11.31 -35.75 32.95
N GLY A 72 11.70 -34.67 32.26
CA GLY A 72 12.70 -34.70 31.18
C GLY A 72 14.11 -35.08 31.63
N ALA A 73 14.53 -34.71 32.85
CA ALA A 73 15.84 -35.06 33.39
C ALA A 73 15.96 -36.54 33.80
N ASP A 74 14.87 -37.16 34.29
CA ASP A 74 14.84 -38.59 34.60
C ASP A 74 14.81 -39.46 33.34
N ARG A 75 14.24 -38.95 32.24
CA ARG A 75 14.20 -39.67 30.95
C ARG A 75 15.56 -39.77 30.29
N SER A 76 16.34 -38.69 30.24
CA SER A 76 17.68 -38.72 29.63
C SER A 76 18.64 -39.62 30.40
N ALA A 77 18.59 -39.62 31.74
CA ALA A 77 19.38 -40.52 32.59
C ALA A 77 18.97 -42.00 32.43
N TYR A 78 17.67 -42.27 32.29
CA TYR A 78 17.16 -43.63 32.04
C TYR A 78 17.57 -44.16 30.66
N VAL A 79 17.48 -43.32 29.62
CA VAL A 79 17.91 -43.67 28.25
C VAL A 79 19.41 -43.92 28.21
N ALA A 80 20.23 -43.04 28.81
CA ALA A 80 21.68 -43.23 28.87
C ALA A 80 22.07 -44.56 29.54
N LYS A 81 21.39 -44.93 30.64
CA LYS A 81 21.60 -46.21 31.32
C LYS A 81 21.20 -47.41 30.46
N ARG A 82 20.07 -47.34 29.74
CA ARG A 82 19.62 -48.44 28.88
C ARG A 82 20.47 -48.60 27.62
N VAL A 83 20.97 -47.50 27.06
CA VAL A 83 21.94 -47.53 25.97
C VAL A 83 23.24 -48.19 26.43
N ASP A 84 23.73 -47.86 27.63
CA ASP A 84 24.94 -48.47 28.20
C ASP A 84 24.76 -49.98 28.49
N GLU A 85 23.60 -50.39 29.02
CA GLU A 85 23.23 -51.80 29.23
C GLU A 85 23.07 -52.57 27.91
N ALA A 86 22.54 -51.95 26.86
CA ALA A 86 22.39 -52.57 25.54
C ALA A 86 23.74 -52.70 24.80
N LEU A 87 24.62 -51.71 24.96
CA LEU A 87 25.96 -51.69 24.36
C LEU A 87 26.90 -52.73 25.01
N THR A 88 26.69 -53.06 26.29
CA THR A 88 27.49 -54.07 27.01
C THR A 88 27.17 -55.51 26.62
N VAL A 89 25.96 -55.79 26.11
CA VAL A 89 25.51 -57.17 25.78
C VAL A 89 25.62 -57.50 24.29
N ALA A 90 25.65 -56.49 23.41
CA ALA A 90 25.64 -56.68 21.96
C ALA A 90 27.04 -56.86 21.34
N GLY A 91 27.19 -57.85 20.45
CA GLY A 91 28.35 -57.94 19.55
C GLY A 91 28.39 -56.78 18.54
N GLU A 92 29.55 -56.49 17.95
CA GLU A 92 29.81 -55.25 17.18
C GLU A 92 28.80 -54.95 16.07
N GLY A 93 28.18 -55.96 15.44
CA GLY A 93 27.13 -55.78 14.43
C GLY A 93 25.75 -55.41 14.99
N ASP A 94 25.39 -55.87 16.19
CA ASP A 94 24.10 -55.56 16.85
C ASP A 94 24.08 -54.14 17.41
N ARG A 95 25.26 -53.62 17.79
CA ARG A 95 25.39 -52.25 18.32
C ARG A 95 24.88 -51.20 17.33
N THR A 96 25.07 -51.41 16.04
CA THR A 96 24.68 -50.42 15.03
C THR A 96 23.18 -50.36 14.78
N VAL A 97 22.49 -51.50 14.86
CA VAL A 97 21.03 -51.58 14.73
C VAL A 97 20.34 -51.02 15.98
N ILE A 98 20.90 -51.29 17.16
CA ILE A 98 20.42 -50.73 18.43
C ILE A 98 20.58 -49.21 18.45
N LEU A 99 21.71 -48.69 17.97
CA LEU A 99 21.95 -47.24 17.83
C LEU A 99 20.95 -46.59 16.84
N TRP A 100 20.68 -47.23 15.71
CA TRP A 100 19.66 -46.76 14.74
C TRP A 100 18.26 -46.69 15.36
N ARG A 101 17.89 -47.69 16.16
CA ARG A 101 16.56 -47.77 16.80
C ARG A 101 16.37 -46.69 17.85
N GLU A 102 17.35 -46.49 18.73
CA GLU A 102 17.29 -45.46 19.78
C GLU A 102 17.35 -44.04 19.21
N PHE A 103 18.18 -43.82 18.18
CA PHE A 103 18.24 -42.54 17.47
C PHE A 103 16.87 -42.17 16.88
N LEU A 104 16.21 -43.10 16.19
CA LEU A 104 14.88 -42.85 15.62
C LEU A 104 13.79 -42.65 16.67
N SER A 105 13.90 -43.24 17.88
CA SER A 105 12.92 -42.99 18.95
C SER A 105 13.12 -41.66 19.65
N LEU A 106 14.37 -41.22 19.83
CA LEU A 106 14.70 -39.90 20.39
C LEU A 106 14.26 -38.78 19.44
N MET A 107 14.56 -38.94 18.15
CA MET A 107 14.09 -38.07 17.07
C MET A 107 12.58 -37.85 17.06
N ARG A 108 11.82 -38.86 17.46
CA ARG A 108 10.35 -38.82 17.50
C ARG A 108 9.79 -38.16 18.76
N GLN A 109 10.52 -38.16 19.87
CA GLN A 109 10.05 -37.59 21.14
C GLN A 109 10.24 -36.08 21.22
N GLU A 110 11.25 -35.53 20.52
CA GLU A 110 11.64 -34.12 20.60
C GLU A 110 11.03 -33.23 19.50
N LEU A 111 10.27 -33.81 18.56
CA LEU A 111 9.50 -33.07 17.54
C LEU A 111 8.26 -32.42 18.17
N ASP A 112 8.47 -31.33 18.92
CA ASP A 112 7.42 -30.36 19.25
C ASP A 112 7.35 -29.30 18.13
N PRO A 113 6.30 -29.28 17.31
CA PRO A 113 6.29 -28.54 16.03
C PRO A 113 6.33 -27.01 16.17
N GLU A 114 6.10 -26.45 17.37
CA GLU A 114 6.04 -24.99 17.57
C GLU A 114 7.36 -24.36 18.03
N SER A 115 8.36 -25.13 18.47
CA SER A 115 9.61 -24.59 19.04
C SER A 115 10.89 -24.95 18.27
N LEU A 116 10.78 -25.79 17.25
CA LEU A 116 11.93 -26.22 16.46
C LEU A 116 12.36 -25.14 15.47
N ASP A 117 13.58 -24.63 15.63
CA ASP A 117 14.31 -24.04 14.51
C ASP A 117 14.65 -25.15 13.52
N ILE A 118 13.79 -25.29 12.51
CA ILE A 118 13.83 -26.40 11.55
C ILE A 118 15.15 -26.41 10.78
N GLU A 119 15.83 -25.27 10.63
CA GLU A 119 17.17 -25.20 9.99
C GLU A 119 18.23 -25.85 10.89
N SER A 120 18.31 -25.46 12.16
CA SER A 120 19.22 -26.09 13.14
C SER A 120 18.98 -27.58 13.27
N PHE A 121 17.71 -28.01 13.32
CA PHE A 121 17.37 -29.41 13.47
C PHE A 121 17.66 -30.24 12.20
N ALA A 122 17.41 -29.71 11.01
CA ALA A 122 17.76 -30.37 9.75
C ALA A 122 19.28 -30.52 9.62
N ASP A 123 20.04 -29.49 10.00
CA ASP A 123 21.51 -29.53 10.02
C ASP A 123 22.04 -30.55 11.03
N ASP A 124 21.47 -30.61 12.24
CA ASP A 124 21.83 -31.59 13.27
C ASP A 124 21.47 -33.02 12.82
N LEU A 125 20.35 -33.19 12.11
CA LEU A 125 19.93 -34.48 11.56
C LEU A 125 20.85 -34.95 10.45
N ILE A 126 21.21 -34.07 9.52
CA ILE A 126 22.15 -34.37 8.44
C ILE A 126 23.52 -34.70 9.02
N THR A 127 23.98 -33.93 10.00
CA THR A 127 25.27 -34.15 10.68
C THR A 127 25.28 -35.50 11.41
N SER A 128 24.22 -35.81 12.16
CA SER A 128 24.07 -37.09 12.86
C SER A 128 24.00 -38.26 11.89
N ALA A 129 23.26 -38.13 10.78
CA ALA A 129 23.18 -39.15 9.74
C ALA A 129 24.54 -39.38 9.03
N GLN A 130 25.33 -38.32 8.81
CA GLN A 130 26.67 -38.42 8.25
C GLN A 130 27.67 -39.06 9.21
N GLU A 131 27.66 -38.65 10.49
CA GLU A 131 28.46 -39.25 11.56
C GLU A 131 28.13 -40.74 11.69
N LEU A 132 26.84 -41.09 11.66
CA LEU A 132 26.38 -42.46 11.75
C LEU A 132 26.73 -43.28 10.50
N ALA A 133 26.63 -42.71 9.30
CA ALA A 133 27.07 -43.32 8.04
C ALA A 133 28.58 -43.59 8.03
N LYS A 134 29.39 -42.66 8.57
CA LYS A 134 30.83 -42.85 8.76
C LYS A 134 31.12 -43.95 9.79
N ALA A 135 30.41 -43.96 10.92
CA ALA A 135 30.57 -44.97 11.96
C ALA A 135 30.20 -46.37 11.46
N THR A 136 29.11 -46.50 10.70
CA THR A 136 28.73 -47.75 10.02
C THR A 136 29.79 -48.15 8.99
N ALA A 137 30.23 -47.24 8.12
CA ALA A 137 31.27 -47.55 7.13
C ALA A 137 32.59 -48.02 7.77
N ASN A 138 32.99 -47.39 8.89
CA ASN A 138 34.19 -47.76 9.63
C ASN A 138 34.04 -49.13 10.32
N ALA A 139 32.92 -49.38 11.00
CA ALA A 139 32.63 -50.67 11.64
C ALA A 139 32.61 -51.82 10.61
N TRP A 140 32.08 -51.55 9.42
CA TRP A 140 31.99 -52.55 8.35
C TRP A 140 33.29 -52.75 7.58
N SER A 141 34.22 -51.79 7.60
CA SER A 141 35.55 -51.98 7.01
C SER A 141 36.39 -53.07 7.69
N GLY A 142 36.04 -53.43 8.93
CA GLY A 142 36.65 -54.53 9.70
C GLY A 142 35.99 -55.90 9.49
N LEU A 143 34.78 -55.96 8.93
CA LEU A 143 34.08 -57.21 8.63
C LEU A 143 34.44 -57.66 7.21
N GLY A 144 35.13 -58.80 7.09
CA GLY A 144 35.53 -59.39 5.80
C GLY A 144 34.36 -59.61 4.83
N ASP A 145 34.71 -59.81 3.55
CA ASP A 145 33.86 -59.83 2.34
C ASP A 145 32.38 -60.21 2.56
N VAL A 146 31.55 -59.21 2.92
CA VAL A 146 30.11 -59.42 3.16
C VAL A 146 29.38 -59.27 1.81
N PRO A 147 28.72 -60.34 1.31
CA PRO A 147 27.92 -60.24 0.10
C PRO A 147 26.76 -59.26 0.34
N ASN A 148 26.61 -58.26 -0.54
CA ASN A 148 25.66 -57.12 -0.52
C ASN A 148 26.15 -55.78 0.04
N ARG A 149 27.45 -55.62 0.32
CA ARG A 149 28.02 -54.30 0.69
C ARG A 149 27.63 -53.18 -0.28
N GLU A 150 27.76 -53.41 -1.59
CA GLU A 150 27.43 -52.40 -2.61
C GLU A 150 25.95 -51.99 -2.60
N ARG A 151 25.02 -52.94 -2.42
CA ARG A 151 23.58 -52.65 -2.40
C ARG A 151 23.20 -51.73 -1.24
N PHE A 152 23.77 -51.95 -0.07
CA PHE A 152 23.50 -51.09 1.09
C PHE A 152 23.98 -49.65 0.88
N PHE A 153 25.17 -49.46 0.29
CA PHE A 153 25.66 -48.11 -0.03
C PHE A 153 24.77 -47.41 -1.06
N VAL A 154 24.28 -48.13 -2.07
CA VAL A 154 23.34 -47.60 -3.07
C VAL A 154 22.02 -47.19 -2.43
N ASP A 155 21.46 -48.03 -1.55
CA ASP A 155 20.21 -47.72 -0.86
C ASP A 155 20.37 -46.55 0.13
N ALA A 156 21.49 -46.47 0.84
CA ALA A 156 21.80 -45.36 1.75
C ALA A 156 21.97 -44.04 0.98
N GLN A 157 22.66 -44.05 -0.17
CA GLN A 157 22.77 -42.88 -1.05
C GLN A 157 21.41 -42.45 -1.60
N ALA A 158 20.57 -43.40 -2.05
CA ALA A 158 19.23 -43.09 -2.55
C ALA A 158 18.34 -42.44 -1.47
N LEU A 159 18.49 -42.85 -0.21
CA LEU A 159 17.75 -42.29 0.93
C LEU A 159 18.22 -40.86 1.26
N LEU A 160 19.54 -40.61 1.23
CA LEU A 160 20.12 -39.26 1.38
C LEU A 160 19.68 -38.32 0.25
N ASP A 161 19.68 -38.79 -0.99
CA ASP A 161 19.23 -38.00 -2.14
C ASP A 161 17.73 -37.69 -2.05
N THR A 162 16.92 -38.64 -1.58
CA THR A 162 15.48 -38.41 -1.34
C THR A 162 15.26 -37.38 -0.23
N GLY A 163 16.01 -37.46 0.88
CA GLY A 163 15.97 -36.48 1.95
C GLY A 163 16.36 -35.07 1.48
N ARG A 164 17.41 -34.95 0.66
CA ARG A 164 17.83 -33.67 0.07
C ARG A 164 16.74 -33.07 -0.83
N ARG A 165 16.09 -33.89 -1.67
CA ARG A 165 15.00 -33.43 -2.54
C ARG A 165 13.78 -32.93 -1.75
N ILE A 166 13.44 -33.58 -0.64
CA ILE A 166 12.34 -33.16 0.22
C ILE A 166 12.67 -31.82 0.89
N ALA A 167 13.89 -31.67 1.41
CA ALA A 167 14.34 -30.41 2.01
C ALA A 167 14.31 -29.25 0.99
N GLU A 168 14.81 -29.46 -0.23
CA GLU A 168 14.76 -28.46 -1.30
C GLU A 168 13.31 -28.09 -1.69
N GLU A 169 12.39 -29.06 -1.75
CA GLU A 169 10.99 -28.79 -2.08
C GLU A 169 10.28 -27.98 -0.98
N GLU A 170 10.59 -28.27 0.30
CA GLU A 170 10.01 -27.52 1.42
C GLU A 170 10.51 -26.08 1.46
N ASP A 171 11.80 -25.85 1.21
CA ASP A 171 12.37 -24.51 1.09
C ASP A 171 11.76 -23.71 -0.06
N LEU A 172 11.57 -24.34 -1.23
CA LEU A 172 10.88 -23.71 -2.35
C LEU A 172 9.44 -23.33 -2.00
N ARG A 173 8.71 -24.19 -1.27
CA ARG A 173 7.35 -23.89 -0.79
C ARG A 173 7.34 -22.72 0.21
N ARG A 174 8.31 -22.66 1.13
CA ARG A 174 8.46 -21.56 2.09
C ARG A 174 8.79 -20.25 1.40
N VAL A 175 9.69 -20.26 0.43
CA VAL A 175 10.00 -19.07 -0.38
C VAL A 175 8.77 -18.62 -1.17
N ALA A 176 8.05 -19.53 -1.81
CA ALA A 176 6.81 -19.20 -2.53
C ALA A 176 5.74 -18.61 -1.61
N ALA A 177 5.57 -19.15 -0.39
CA ALA A 177 4.65 -18.60 0.60
C ALA A 177 5.05 -17.18 1.03
N ARG A 178 6.34 -16.93 1.29
CA ARG A 178 6.86 -15.59 1.61
C ARG A 178 6.67 -14.60 0.48
N VAL A 179 6.85 -15.02 -0.78
CA VAL A 179 6.61 -14.18 -1.96
C VAL A 179 5.13 -13.83 -2.07
N ARG A 180 4.21 -14.79 -1.90
CA ARG A 180 2.77 -14.53 -1.93
C ARG A 180 2.31 -13.54 -0.86
N VAL A 181 2.83 -13.67 0.37
CA VAL A 181 2.53 -12.71 1.44
C VAL A 181 3.07 -11.32 1.10
N LYS A 182 4.25 -11.23 0.49
CA LYS A 182 4.79 -9.94 0.05
C LYS A 182 3.94 -9.33 -1.05
N GLU A 183 3.53 -10.11 -2.04
CA GLU A 183 2.63 -9.65 -3.13
C GLU A 183 1.33 -9.10 -2.56
N THR A 184 0.64 -9.83 -1.67
CA THR A 184 -0.62 -9.34 -1.08
C THR A 184 -0.43 -8.09 -0.22
N THR A 185 0.68 -7.99 0.52
CA THR A 185 0.98 -6.76 1.29
C THR A 185 1.33 -5.57 0.40
N LEU A 186 1.98 -5.81 -0.76
CA LEU A 186 2.27 -4.78 -1.74
C LEU A 186 1.00 -4.28 -2.41
N ASP A 187 0.12 -5.19 -2.81
CA ASP A 187 -1.18 -4.83 -3.41
C ASP A 187 -2.02 -3.99 -2.44
N ALA A 188 -2.12 -4.43 -1.17
CA ALA A 188 -2.83 -3.68 -0.14
C ALA A 188 -2.19 -2.30 0.15
N ALA A 189 -0.86 -2.20 0.11
CA ALA A 189 -0.15 -0.93 0.28
C ALA A 189 -0.38 0.02 -0.91
N VAL A 190 -0.44 -0.53 -2.14
CA VAL A 190 -0.75 0.24 -3.35
C VAL A 190 -2.18 0.76 -3.31
N GLU A 191 -3.17 -0.06 -2.94
CA GLU A 191 -4.56 0.35 -2.79
C GLU A 191 -4.73 1.44 -1.72
N ALA A 192 -4.10 1.27 -0.54
CA ALA A 192 -4.13 2.28 0.53
C ALA A 192 -3.47 3.60 0.11
N ALA A 193 -2.35 3.53 -0.64
CA ALA A 193 -1.69 4.71 -1.18
C ALA A 193 -2.57 5.42 -2.22
N GLN A 194 -3.26 4.68 -3.10
CA GLN A 194 -4.19 5.25 -4.08
C GLN A 194 -5.37 5.95 -3.41
N ALA A 195 -6.00 5.33 -2.42
CA ALA A 195 -7.09 5.94 -1.64
C ALA A 195 -6.63 7.22 -0.91
N THR A 196 -5.40 7.22 -0.36
CA THR A 196 -4.81 8.41 0.27
C THR A 196 -4.55 9.53 -0.75
N LEU A 197 -4.08 9.20 -1.95
CA LEU A 197 -3.89 10.19 -3.01
C LEU A 197 -5.21 10.79 -3.52
N GLU A 198 -6.28 10.00 -3.59
CA GLU A 198 -7.61 10.50 -3.98
C GLU A 198 -8.16 11.48 -2.94
N THR A 199 -8.16 11.09 -1.66
CA THR A 199 -8.60 11.99 -0.57
C THR A 199 -7.77 13.27 -0.48
N GLN A 200 -6.45 13.20 -0.71
CA GLN A 200 -5.60 14.39 -0.78
C GLN A 200 -5.93 15.28 -1.98
N ARG A 201 -6.21 14.70 -3.16
CA ARG A 201 -6.62 15.46 -4.35
C ARG A 201 -7.96 16.16 -4.14
N GLU A 202 -8.92 15.49 -3.51
CA GLU A 202 -10.21 16.09 -3.16
C GLU A 202 -10.04 17.23 -2.16
N ALA A 203 -9.29 17.00 -1.07
CA ALA A 203 -9.01 18.02 -0.07
C ALA A 203 -8.27 19.23 -0.65
N ALA A 204 -7.27 19.01 -1.51
CA ALA A 204 -6.55 20.06 -2.21
C ALA A 204 -7.48 20.82 -3.18
N GLY A 205 -8.40 20.13 -3.85
CA GLY A 205 -9.42 20.73 -4.71
C GLY A 205 -10.35 21.67 -3.93
N VAL A 206 -10.89 21.21 -2.81
CA VAL A 206 -11.80 21.99 -1.94
C VAL A 206 -11.07 23.17 -1.29
N SER A 207 -9.86 22.97 -0.79
CA SER A 207 -9.06 24.04 -0.19
C SER A 207 -8.67 25.10 -1.24
N GLY A 208 -8.29 24.65 -2.45
CA GLY A 208 -7.95 25.53 -3.56
C GLY A 208 -9.14 26.38 -4.03
N SER A 209 -10.33 25.78 -4.18
CA SER A 209 -11.53 26.52 -4.60
C SER A 209 -11.98 27.53 -3.54
N LEU A 210 -11.90 27.17 -2.25
CA LEU A 210 -12.22 28.08 -1.14
C LEU A 210 -11.21 29.24 -1.03
N GLY A 211 -9.93 28.96 -1.22
CA GLY A 211 -8.88 29.97 -1.24
C GLY A 211 -9.10 31.00 -2.36
N LEU A 212 -9.36 30.52 -3.58
CA LEU A 212 -9.70 31.38 -4.72
C LEU A 212 -10.97 32.20 -4.48
N ALA A 213 -12.03 31.57 -3.96
CA ALA A 213 -13.28 32.27 -3.66
C ALA A 213 -13.08 33.38 -2.62
N THR A 214 -12.25 33.14 -1.60
CA THR A 214 -11.89 34.15 -0.59
C THR A 214 -11.16 35.32 -1.22
N HIS A 215 -10.16 35.05 -2.06
CA HIS A 215 -9.42 36.09 -2.79
C HIS A 215 -10.33 36.94 -3.69
N PHE A 216 -11.25 36.32 -4.45
CA PHE A 216 -12.22 37.08 -5.26
C PHE A 216 -13.22 37.87 -4.42
N SER A 217 -13.58 37.39 -3.23
CA SER A 217 -14.41 38.14 -2.29
C SER A 217 -13.71 39.40 -1.78
N GLU A 218 -12.42 39.29 -1.44
CA GLU A 218 -11.61 40.43 -1.03
C GLU A 218 -11.39 41.42 -2.17
N LEU A 219 -11.11 40.92 -3.38
CA LEU A 219 -11.01 41.74 -4.59
C LEU A 219 -12.31 42.52 -4.83
N ALA A 220 -13.46 41.85 -4.77
CA ALA A 220 -14.76 42.50 -4.94
C ALA A 220 -15.00 43.62 -3.91
N LYS A 221 -14.66 43.38 -2.63
CA LYS A 221 -14.78 44.39 -1.57
C LYS A 221 -13.86 45.58 -1.80
N ASN A 222 -12.59 45.34 -2.17
CA ASN A 222 -11.60 46.38 -2.39
C ASN A 222 -11.96 47.25 -3.61
N GLU A 223 -12.39 46.62 -4.70
CA GLU A 223 -12.80 47.32 -5.92
C GLU A 223 -14.11 48.10 -5.71
N SER A 224 -15.06 47.58 -4.91
CA SER A 224 -16.27 48.33 -4.54
C SER A 224 -15.92 49.60 -3.75
N LYS A 225 -15.00 49.51 -2.77
CA LYS A 225 -14.55 50.70 -2.00
C LYS A 225 -13.86 51.72 -2.89
N ARG A 226 -13.02 51.27 -3.83
CA ARG A 226 -12.37 52.16 -4.82
C ARG A 226 -13.41 52.86 -5.69
N ALA A 227 -14.42 52.13 -6.16
CA ALA A 227 -15.50 52.72 -6.93
C ALA A 227 -16.22 53.86 -6.19
N ASP A 228 -16.55 53.64 -4.91
CA ASP A 228 -17.23 54.65 -4.09
C ASP A 228 -16.32 55.85 -3.80
N LEU A 229 -15.01 55.62 -3.65
CA LEU A 229 -14.02 56.71 -3.53
C LEU A 229 -13.95 57.57 -4.80
N PHE A 230 -13.89 56.95 -5.99
CA PHE A 230 -13.89 57.69 -7.26
C PHE A 230 -15.19 58.45 -7.51
N LEU A 231 -16.34 57.86 -7.15
CA LEU A 231 -17.63 58.53 -7.26
C LEU A 231 -17.73 59.71 -6.28
N GLY A 232 -17.27 59.52 -5.04
CA GLY A 232 -17.16 60.60 -4.05
C GLY A 232 -16.25 61.73 -4.52
N ALA A 233 -15.10 61.40 -5.12
CA ALA A 233 -14.20 62.38 -5.72
C ALA A 233 -14.83 63.12 -6.91
N ALA A 234 -15.57 62.43 -7.77
CA ALA A 234 -16.30 63.06 -8.88
C ALA A 234 -17.33 64.09 -8.37
N ILE A 235 -18.11 63.72 -7.34
CA ILE A 235 -19.07 64.63 -6.70
C ILE A 235 -18.35 65.82 -6.05
N ALA A 236 -17.24 65.57 -5.35
CA ALA A 236 -16.45 66.63 -4.72
C ALA A 236 -15.91 67.64 -5.74
N VAL A 237 -15.44 67.18 -6.91
CA VAL A 237 -14.99 68.05 -8.00
C VAL A 237 -16.15 68.92 -8.52
N VAL A 238 -17.33 68.33 -8.76
CA VAL A 238 -18.51 69.10 -9.22
C VAL A 238 -18.92 70.15 -8.19
N VAL A 239 -19.00 69.78 -6.90
CA VAL A 239 -19.37 70.71 -5.82
C VAL A 239 -18.35 71.83 -5.69
N ALA A 240 -17.05 71.51 -5.69
CA ALA A 240 -15.99 72.50 -5.65
C ALA A 240 -16.09 73.48 -6.82
N PHE A 241 -16.41 72.99 -8.02
CA PHE A 241 -16.57 73.84 -9.20
C PHE A 241 -17.78 74.78 -9.09
N ILE A 242 -18.91 74.29 -8.59
CA ILE A 242 -20.11 75.11 -8.33
C ILE A 242 -19.78 76.21 -7.33
N VAL A 243 -19.07 75.89 -6.24
CA VAL A 243 -18.64 76.87 -5.23
C VAL A 243 -17.70 77.93 -5.85
N ILE A 244 -16.71 77.52 -6.64
CA ILE A 244 -15.79 78.46 -7.30
C ILE A 244 -16.59 79.41 -8.21
N VAL A 245 -17.49 78.89 -9.04
CA VAL A 245 -18.31 79.71 -9.95
C VAL A 245 -19.25 80.64 -9.18
N ALA A 246 -19.84 80.19 -8.06
CA ALA A 246 -20.76 81.00 -7.26
C ALA A 246 -20.06 82.16 -6.51
N PHE A 247 -18.84 81.95 -6.02
CA PHE A 247 -18.12 82.93 -5.20
C PHE A 247 -17.20 83.87 -5.99
N PHE A 248 -16.55 83.37 -7.05
CA PHE A 248 -15.53 84.14 -7.77
C PHE A 248 -16.06 84.88 -8.99
N VAL A 249 -17.29 84.58 -9.43
CA VAL A 249 -17.88 85.28 -10.59
C VAL A 249 -18.82 86.37 -10.10
N PRO A 250 -18.49 87.67 -10.31
CA PRO A 250 -19.31 88.78 -9.81
C PRO A 250 -20.72 88.75 -10.42
N HIS A 251 -21.69 89.23 -9.66
CA HIS A 251 -23.09 89.31 -10.09
C HIS A 251 -23.31 90.64 -10.83
N THR A 252 -22.68 90.82 -11.98
CA THR A 252 -22.99 91.94 -12.89
C THR A 252 -24.16 91.59 -13.80
N ASP A 253 -24.91 92.59 -14.27
CA ASP A 253 -26.05 92.41 -15.19
C ASP A 253 -25.66 91.45 -16.33
N VAL A 254 -26.37 90.32 -16.40
CA VAL A 254 -25.92 89.10 -17.09
C VAL A 254 -25.92 89.30 -18.61
N ALA A 255 -24.83 89.84 -19.13
CA ALA A 255 -24.57 89.84 -20.56
C ALA A 255 -24.35 88.38 -21.02
N VAL A 256 -24.84 88.02 -22.21
CA VAL A 256 -24.66 86.69 -22.82
C VAL A 256 -23.18 86.27 -22.86
N THR A 257 -22.28 87.24 -23.02
CA THR A 257 -20.82 87.06 -22.98
C THR A 257 -20.32 86.51 -21.64
N GLU A 258 -20.94 86.89 -20.52
CA GLU A 258 -20.57 86.43 -19.19
C GLU A 258 -21.05 84.99 -18.92
N LEU A 259 -22.18 84.59 -19.50
CA LEU A 259 -22.65 83.21 -19.43
C LEU A 259 -21.71 82.26 -20.18
N ILE A 260 -21.24 82.66 -21.37
CA ILE A 260 -20.31 81.87 -22.18
C ILE A 260 -18.97 81.69 -21.48
N SER A 261 -18.41 82.75 -20.88
CA SER A 261 -17.14 82.64 -20.15
C SER A 261 -17.27 81.74 -18.90
N ARG A 262 -18.38 81.82 -18.16
CA ARG A 262 -18.69 80.89 -17.06
C ARG A 262 -18.76 79.44 -17.52
N ALA A 263 -19.39 79.17 -18.66
CA ALA A 263 -19.49 77.82 -19.22
C ALA A 263 -18.13 77.27 -19.67
N ILE A 264 -17.29 78.09 -20.29
CA ILE A 264 -15.93 77.70 -20.71
C ILE A 264 -15.07 77.35 -19.51
N ILE A 265 -15.16 78.13 -18.43
CA ILE A 265 -14.43 77.84 -17.18
C ILE A 265 -14.93 76.53 -16.56
N ALA A 266 -16.23 76.22 -16.64
CA ALA A 266 -16.82 74.99 -16.07
C ALA A 266 -16.46 73.69 -16.82
N LEU A 267 -16.19 73.77 -18.13
CA LEU A 267 -15.95 72.60 -18.98
C LEU A 267 -14.85 71.65 -18.45
N PRO A 268 -13.64 72.12 -18.06
CA PRO A 268 -12.61 71.26 -17.49
C PRO A 268 -13.05 70.51 -16.22
N GLY A 269 -13.82 71.16 -15.36
CA GLY A 269 -14.34 70.56 -14.12
C GLY A 269 -15.29 69.40 -14.41
N PHE A 270 -16.23 69.61 -15.34
CA PHE A 270 -17.13 68.55 -15.81
C PHE A 270 -16.39 67.42 -16.52
N GLY A 271 -15.36 67.73 -17.31
CA GLY A 271 -14.51 66.74 -17.97
C GLY A 271 -13.80 65.83 -16.95
N LEU A 272 -13.19 66.42 -15.92
CA LEU A 272 -12.54 65.67 -14.85
C LEU A 272 -13.54 64.82 -14.04
N ALA A 273 -14.68 65.39 -13.67
CA ALA A 273 -15.73 64.67 -12.96
C ALA A 273 -16.27 63.48 -13.77
N ALA A 274 -16.49 63.66 -15.07
CA ALA A 274 -16.92 62.59 -15.97
C ALA A 274 -15.89 61.47 -16.06
N TYR A 275 -14.60 61.80 -16.13
CA TYR A 275 -13.51 60.82 -16.09
C TYR A 275 -13.51 60.01 -14.79
N LEU A 276 -13.59 60.68 -13.63
CA LEU A 276 -13.62 60.01 -12.32
C LEU A 276 -14.87 59.14 -12.15
N ALA A 277 -16.04 59.61 -12.60
CA ALA A 277 -17.27 58.83 -12.58
C ALA A 277 -17.17 57.58 -13.46
N ARG A 278 -16.56 57.71 -14.65
CA ARG A 278 -16.29 56.57 -15.55
C ARG A 278 -15.35 55.56 -14.91
N GLU A 279 -14.29 56.02 -14.25
CA GLU A 279 -13.34 55.15 -13.57
C GLU A 279 -14.00 54.45 -12.37
N GLY A 280 -14.84 55.15 -11.62
CA GLY A 280 -15.68 54.54 -10.58
C GLY A 280 -16.59 53.44 -11.14
N GLY A 281 -17.22 53.68 -12.30
CA GLY A 281 -17.99 52.67 -13.03
C GLY A 281 -17.17 51.43 -13.39
N ARG A 282 -15.94 51.60 -13.86
CA ARG A 282 -15.01 50.50 -14.18
C ARG A 282 -14.75 49.62 -12.95
N HIS A 283 -14.45 50.25 -11.80
CA HIS A 283 -14.24 49.54 -10.54
C HIS A 283 -15.50 48.78 -10.08
N ARG A 284 -16.72 49.34 -10.27
CA ARG A 284 -17.98 48.61 -9.97
C ARG A 284 -18.15 47.37 -10.83
N HIS A 285 -17.85 47.45 -12.12
CA HIS A 285 -17.92 46.30 -13.01
C HIS A 285 -16.94 45.20 -12.61
N VAL A 286 -15.70 45.56 -12.26
CA VAL A 286 -14.70 44.59 -11.76
C VAL A 286 -15.18 43.95 -10.45
N ALA A 287 -15.75 44.73 -9.53
CA ALA A 287 -16.29 44.22 -8.28
C ALA A 287 -17.44 43.23 -8.49
N GLN A 288 -18.38 43.54 -9.40
CA GLN A 288 -19.49 42.65 -9.77
C GLN A 288 -19.00 41.36 -10.43
N TRP A 289 -18.03 41.47 -11.34
CA TRP A 289 -17.39 40.31 -11.97
C TRP A 289 -16.71 39.40 -10.94
N ALA A 290 -15.87 39.97 -10.07
CA ALA A 290 -15.20 39.23 -9.01
C ALA A 290 -16.21 38.57 -8.05
N LYS A 291 -17.29 39.27 -7.71
CA LYS A 291 -18.37 38.71 -6.89
C LYS A 291 -19.08 37.53 -7.58
N SER A 292 -19.29 37.63 -8.89
CA SER A 292 -19.89 36.53 -9.66
C SER A 292 -18.99 35.29 -9.70
N LEU A 293 -17.66 35.47 -9.80
CA LEU A 293 -16.69 34.39 -9.75
C LEU A 293 -16.60 33.77 -8.34
N GLU A 294 -16.65 34.57 -7.28
CA GLU A 294 -16.74 34.06 -5.90
C GLU A 294 -17.92 33.09 -5.76
N VAL A 295 -19.10 33.48 -6.23
CA VAL A 295 -20.30 32.64 -6.15
C VAL A 295 -20.13 31.38 -7.00
N GLN A 296 -19.67 31.52 -8.25
CA GLN A 296 -19.48 30.37 -9.13
C GLN A 296 -18.47 29.36 -8.57
N LEU A 297 -17.35 29.81 -7.98
CA LEU A 297 -16.38 28.93 -7.32
C LEU A 297 -16.98 28.16 -6.15
N LYS A 298 -17.89 28.80 -5.39
CA LYS A 298 -18.56 28.16 -4.25
C LYS A 298 -19.66 27.19 -4.68
N THR A 299 -20.26 27.38 -5.85
CA THR A 299 -21.40 26.58 -6.32
C THR A 299 -21.04 25.53 -7.36
N VAL A 300 -19.88 25.62 -8.02
CA VAL A 300 -19.51 24.72 -9.12
C VAL A 300 -19.50 23.25 -8.71
N ASP A 301 -18.94 22.93 -7.54
CA ASP A 301 -18.87 21.53 -7.09
C ASP A 301 -20.27 20.99 -6.72
N ALA A 302 -21.13 21.82 -6.11
CA ALA A 302 -22.51 21.44 -5.82
C ALA A 302 -23.34 21.24 -7.10
N PHE A 303 -23.09 22.05 -8.14
CA PHE A 303 -23.73 21.92 -9.44
C PHE A 303 -23.22 20.70 -10.23
N ALA A 304 -21.94 20.36 -10.08
CA ALA A 304 -21.29 19.24 -10.74
C ALA A 304 -21.57 17.89 -10.07
N ALA A 305 -21.97 17.86 -8.79
CA ALA A 305 -22.21 16.66 -8.01
C ALA A 305 -23.15 15.61 -8.67
N PRO A 306 -24.27 15.97 -9.33
CA PRO A 306 -25.15 15.00 -9.99
C PRO A 306 -24.72 14.62 -11.42
N MET A 307 -23.64 15.20 -11.96
CA MET A 307 -23.23 15.02 -13.36
C MET A 307 -22.31 13.81 -13.54
N THR A 308 -22.19 13.32 -14.79
CA THR A 308 -21.19 12.28 -15.10
C THR A 308 -19.77 12.84 -15.05
N THR A 309 -18.76 12.01 -14.83
CA THR A 309 -17.36 12.46 -14.76
C THR A 309 -16.88 13.17 -16.03
N ALA A 310 -17.42 12.78 -17.19
CA ALA A 310 -17.16 13.45 -18.47
C ALA A 310 -17.71 14.88 -18.48
N ASP A 311 -18.98 15.06 -18.10
CA ASP A 311 -19.65 16.37 -18.06
C ASP A 311 -18.98 17.30 -17.02
N VAL A 312 -18.56 16.78 -15.87
CA VAL A 312 -17.84 17.56 -14.84
C VAL A 312 -16.54 18.13 -15.41
N SER A 313 -15.80 17.36 -16.20
CA SER A 313 -14.56 17.84 -16.84
C SER A 313 -14.83 18.97 -17.82
N GLU A 314 -15.90 18.86 -18.62
CA GLU A 314 -16.30 19.89 -19.57
C GLU A 314 -16.74 21.17 -18.86
N VAL A 315 -17.58 21.07 -17.83
CA VAL A 315 -18.01 22.21 -17.01
C VAL A 315 -16.82 22.90 -16.36
N ARG A 316 -15.86 22.13 -15.81
CA ARG A 316 -14.64 22.69 -15.21
C ARG A 316 -13.74 23.37 -16.24
N LYS A 317 -13.60 22.83 -17.46
CA LYS A 317 -12.86 23.49 -18.55
C LYS A 317 -13.53 24.79 -18.99
N ALA A 318 -14.84 24.77 -19.19
CA ALA A 318 -15.61 25.96 -19.54
C ALA A 318 -15.51 27.03 -18.45
N PHE A 319 -15.65 26.64 -17.18
CA PHE A 319 -15.47 27.51 -16.04
C PHE A 319 -14.05 28.09 -15.99
N ALA A 320 -13.01 27.26 -16.10
CA ALA A 320 -11.62 27.71 -16.11
C ALA A 320 -11.34 28.70 -17.26
N SER A 321 -11.87 28.44 -18.46
CA SER A 321 -11.73 29.35 -19.60
C SER A 321 -12.38 30.71 -19.34
N ARG A 322 -13.50 30.75 -18.60
CA ARG A 322 -14.18 31.99 -18.22
C ARG A 322 -13.52 32.71 -17.05
N ALA A 323 -13.03 31.96 -16.06
CA ALA A 323 -12.41 32.50 -14.86
C ALA A 323 -10.99 33.04 -15.12
N PHE A 324 -10.22 32.35 -15.95
CA PHE A 324 -8.82 32.68 -16.27
C PHE A 324 -8.63 33.24 -17.67
N GLY A 325 -9.68 33.32 -18.48
CA GLY A 325 -9.64 33.97 -19.79
C GLY A 325 -9.51 35.50 -19.69
N ALA A 326 -9.51 36.16 -20.84
CA ALA A 326 -9.53 37.62 -20.89
C ALA A 326 -10.74 38.14 -20.09
N VAL A 327 -10.49 39.10 -19.18
CA VAL A 327 -11.53 39.76 -18.40
C VAL A 327 -12.66 40.17 -19.35
N PRO A 328 -13.93 39.78 -19.10
CA PRO A 328 -15.02 40.02 -20.04
C PRO A 328 -15.00 41.46 -20.49
N ALA A 329 -14.95 41.68 -21.81
CA ALA A 329 -15.09 43.01 -22.36
C ALA A 329 -16.40 43.60 -21.82
N ILE A 330 -16.30 44.73 -21.12
CA ILE A 330 -17.47 45.42 -20.55
C ILE A 330 -18.43 45.67 -21.72
N PRO A 331 -19.67 45.14 -21.68
CA PRO A 331 -20.63 45.31 -22.77
C PRO A 331 -20.80 46.80 -23.05
N GLY A 332 -20.42 47.22 -24.27
CA GLY A 332 -20.28 48.63 -24.66
C GLY A 332 -18.86 49.02 -25.11
N ARG A 333 -17.86 48.16 -24.95
CA ARG A 333 -16.52 48.33 -25.51
C ARG A 333 -16.23 47.18 -26.48
N GLN A 334 -16.54 47.36 -27.76
CA GLN A 334 -16.09 46.43 -28.78
C GLN A 334 -14.55 46.47 -28.77
N SER A 335 -13.91 45.32 -28.55
CA SER A 335 -12.45 45.17 -28.39
C SER A 335 -11.62 45.44 -29.66
N GLY A 336 -12.16 46.17 -30.63
CA GLY A 336 -11.44 46.65 -31.81
C GLY A 336 -11.68 48.16 -31.97
N SER A 337 -10.59 48.91 -32.08
CA SER A 337 -10.49 50.34 -32.47
C SER A 337 -11.18 51.44 -31.65
N ASP A 338 -12.24 51.17 -30.89
CA ASP A 338 -12.99 52.27 -30.28
C ASP A 338 -12.47 52.55 -28.87
N SER A 339 -11.37 53.31 -28.83
CA SER A 339 -11.24 54.32 -27.77
C SER A 339 -12.56 55.08 -27.80
N PRO A 340 -13.46 54.93 -26.81
CA PRO A 340 -14.73 55.64 -26.85
C PRO A 340 -14.33 57.10 -26.91
N ALA A 341 -14.64 57.74 -28.04
CA ALA A 341 -14.25 59.10 -28.30
C ALA A 341 -14.55 59.89 -27.02
N PRO A 342 -13.59 60.68 -26.51
CA PRO A 342 -13.87 61.57 -25.38
C PRO A 342 -15.22 62.21 -25.67
N VAL A 343 -16.19 62.07 -24.74
CA VAL A 343 -17.57 62.59 -24.83
C VAL A 343 -17.61 63.61 -25.94
N ASP A 344 -18.18 63.28 -27.11
CA ASP A 344 -17.91 64.04 -28.34
C ASP A 344 -18.28 65.51 -28.12
N LEU A 345 -17.31 66.27 -27.62
CA LEU A 345 -17.48 67.64 -27.19
C LEU A 345 -17.80 68.46 -28.44
N GLN A 346 -17.35 68.00 -29.60
CA GLN A 346 -17.69 68.51 -30.90
C GLN A 346 -19.20 68.37 -31.16
N ALA A 347 -19.80 67.20 -30.98
CA ALA A 347 -21.25 67.02 -31.14
C ALA A 347 -22.07 67.88 -30.15
N ILE A 348 -21.61 68.03 -28.91
CA ILE A 348 -22.28 68.89 -27.91
C ILE A 348 -22.15 70.38 -28.29
N ILE A 349 -20.96 70.80 -28.70
CA ILE A 349 -20.67 72.18 -29.13
C ILE A 349 -21.46 72.51 -30.40
N GLU A 350 -21.48 71.63 -31.40
CA GLU A 350 -22.25 71.82 -32.64
C GLU A 350 -23.74 71.97 -32.37
N ARG A 351 -24.28 71.17 -31.45
CA ARG A 351 -25.69 71.27 -31.05
C ARG A 351 -25.99 72.60 -30.35
N LEU A 352 -25.09 73.06 -29.48
CA LEU A 352 -25.19 74.36 -28.81
C LEU A 352 -25.11 75.53 -29.80
N ILE A 353 -24.18 75.46 -30.77
CA ILE A 353 -24.05 76.47 -31.84
C ILE A 353 -25.33 76.51 -32.68
N THR A 354 -25.89 75.35 -33.01
CA THR A 354 -27.12 75.25 -33.82
C THR A 354 -28.32 75.84 -33.09
N GLU A 355 -28.49 75.57 -31.79
CA GLU A 355 -29.59 76.16 -31.00
C GLU A 355 -29.46 77.68 -30.83
N LEU A 356 -28.24 78.18 -30.59
CA LEU A 356 -28.00 79.62 -30.46
C LEU A 356 -28.29 80.38 -31.76
N ARG A 357 -28.00 79.77 -32.92
CA ARG A 357 -28.27 80.36 -34.24
C ARG A 357 -29.76 80.42 -34.60
N VAL A 358 -30.58 79.55 -34.03
CA VAL A 358 -32.04 79.53 -34.28
C VAL A 358 -32.79 80.55 -33.42
N LYS A 359 -32.21 80.96 -32.28
CA LYS A 359 -32.86 81.87 -31.31
C LYS A 359 -32.39 83.32 -31.36
N GLY A 360 -31.23 83.62 -31.94
CA GLY A 360 -30.76 84.99 -32.22
C GLY A 360 -31.09 85.38 -33.65
#